data_AF-A0A2R2W678-F1
#
_entry.id   AF-A0A2R2W678-F1
#
_cell.length_a   1.000
_cell.length_b   1.000
_cell.length_c   1.000
_cell.angle_alpha   90.00
_cell.angle_beta   90.00
_cell.angle_gamma   90.00
#
_symmetry.space_group_name_H-M   'P 1'
#
loop_
_entity.id
_entity.type
_entity.pdbx_description
1 polymer ?
#
loop_
_entity_poly.entity_id
_entity_poly.type
_entity_poly.pdbx_seq_one_letter_code
_entity_poly.pdbx_strand_id
1 'polypeptide(L)'
;MLTRLRANARALRDASIWGRGSVSEEDDRLATLLRVYLPITYAVSAAFGWYGIWYGVPAIFDAIAPDYAAIWSQLVFATSLACLVAVHFPQKLWRVDVYANAFLVMLFSTYTVCLIYLAFFAPGDPHAGDRAALAIGSIRLILLPFWRVFDIARDREVHGWQ
;
A
#
# COMPACT_ATOMS: atom_id res chain seq x y z
N MET A 1 -28.05 9.46 23.93
CA MET A 1 -27.01 9.76 22.91
C MET A 1 -25.70 9.02 23.20
N LEU A 2 -25.12 9.14 24.40
CA LEU A 2 -23.86 8.46 24.78
C LEU A 2 -23.88 6.92 24.69
N THR A 3 -25.02 6.28 24.96
CA THR A 3 -25.21 4.82 24.84
C THR A 3 -25.11 4.31 23.40
N ARG A 4 -25.67 5.04 22.42
CA ARG A 4 -25.57 4.69 21.00
C ARG A 4 -24.14 4.85 20.47
N LEU A 5 -23.44 5.91 20.87
CA LEU A 5 -22.03 6.13 20.49
C LEU A 5 -21.12 5.00 21.02
N ARG A 6 -21.33 4.56 22.27
CA ARG A 6 -20.56 3.44 22.85
C ARG A 6 -20.86 2.10 22.20
N ALA A 7 -22.10 1.87 21.76
CA ALA A 7 -22.48 0.65 21.02
C ALA A 7 -21.82 0.62 19.64
N ASN A 8 -21.87 1.74 18.90
CA ASN A 8 -21.25 1.86 17.58
C ASN A 8 -19.72 1.72 17.65
N ALA A 9 -19.07 2.32 18.65
CA ALA A 9 -17.64 2.20 18.84
C ALA A 9 -17.19 0.75 19.10
N ARG A 10 -17.96 -0.02 19.88
CA ARG A 10 -17.69 -1.45 20.10
C ARG A 10 -17.88 -2.25 18.82
N ALA A 11 -18.98 -2.05 18.11
CA ALA A 11 -19.24 -2.74 16.85
C ALA A 11 -18.15 -2.47 15.80
N LEU A 12 -17.64 -1.24 15.72
CA LEU A 12 -16.53 -0.88 14.83
C LEU A 12 -15.22 -1.54 15.25
N ARG A 13 -14.91 -1.55 16.55
CA ARG A 13 -13.71 -2.22 17.08
C ARG A 13 -13.76 -3.72 16.81
N ASP A 14 -14.89 -4.36 17.07
CA ASP A 14 -15.04 -5.81 16.91
C ASP A 14 -14.97 -6.24 15.44
N ALA A 15 -15.46 -5.38 14.52
CA ALA A 15 -15.34 -5.59 13.08
C ALA A 15 -13.95 -5.22 12.51
N SER A 16 -13.06 -4.65 13.31
CA SER A 16 -11.74 -4.21 12.89
C SER A 16 -10.66 -5.26 13.16
N ILE A 17 -9.46 -5.04 12.62
CA ILE A 17 -8.27 -5.88 12.91
C ILE A 17 -7.84 -5.87 14.40
N TRP A 18 -8.44 -4.99 15.21
CA TRP A 18 -8.24 -4.89 16.65
C TRP A 18 -9.30 -5.65 17.47
N GLY A 19 -10.28 -6.27 16.80
CA GLY A 19 -11.29 -7.13 17.41
C GLY A 19 -10.68 -8.44 17.94
N ARG A 20 -11.38 -9.11 18.86
CA ARG A 20 -10.98 -10.46 19.31
C ARG A 20 -11.24 -11.47 18.18
N GLY A 21 -10.25 -12.29 17.84
CA GLY A 21 -10.36 -13.31 16.80
C GLY A 21 -10.21 -12.80 15.36
N SER A 22 -9.78 -11.54 15.17
CA SER A 22 -9.51 -10.96 13.84
C SER A 22 -8.17 -11.39 13.23
N VAL A 23 -7.26 -11.90 14.07
CA VAL A 23 -6.00 -12.55 13.69
C VAL A 23 -6.03 -13.93 14.34
N SER A 24 -5.76 -14.98 13.57
CA SER A 24 -5.72 -16.35 14.08
C SER A 24 -4.62 -16.51 15.14
N GLU A 25 -4.78 -17.43 16.10
CA GLU A 25 -3.71 -17.71 17.07
C GLU A 25 -2.45 -18.28 16.39
N GLU A 26 -2.61 -18.90 15.22
CA GLU A 26 -1.51 -19.42 14.39
C GLU A 26 -0.70 -18.28 13.75
N ASP A 27 -1.34 -17.15 13.45
CA ASP A 27 -0.75 -15.94 12.87
C ASP A 27 -0.40 -14.85 13.91
N ASP A 28 -0.39 -15.16 15.21
CA ASP A 28 -0.12 -14.14 16.25
C ASP A 28 1.27 -13.49 16.10
N ARG A 29 2.23 -14.24 15.52
CA ARG A 29 3.56 -13.72 15.12
C ARG A 29 3.49 -12.62 14.04
N LEU A 30 2.46 -12.66 13.19
CA LEU A 30 2.20 -11.67 12.16
C LEU A 30 1.26 -10.55 12.65
N ALA A 31 0.69 -10.64 13.86
CA ALA A 31 -0.25 -9.65 14.35
C ALA A 31 0.36 -8.24 14.39
N THR A 32 1.63 -8.11 14.77
CA THR A 32 2.35 -6.82 14.72
C THR A 32 2.56 -6.34 13.29
N LEU A 33 2.88 -7.24 12.36
CA LEU A 33 3.01 -6.91 10.93
C LEU A 33 1.70 -6.35 10.38
N LEU A 34 0.59 -7.03 10.68
CA LEU A 34 -0.73 -6.67 10.17
C LEU A 34 -1.32 -5.42 10.84
N ARG A 35 -1.15 -5.27 12.15
CA ARG A 35 -1.75 -4.17 12.93
C ARG A 35 -0.94 -2.88 12.95
N VAL A 36 0.37 -2.95 12.72
CA VAL A 36 1.27 -1.79 12.86
C VAL A 36 2.01 -1.51 11.56
N TYR A 37 2.81 -2.47 11.09
CA TYR A 37 3.72 -2.23 9.96
C TYR A 37 2.97 -2.03 8.62
N LEU A 38 1.91 -2.79 8.34
CA LEU A 38 1.09 -2.60 7.15
C LEU A 38 0.42 -1.21 7.14
N PRO A 39 -0.33 -0.80 8.19
CA PRO A 39 -0.89 0.55 8.26
C PRO A 39 0.15 1.66 8.11
N ILE A 40 1.32 1.53 8.75
CA ILE A 40 2.41 2.51 8.60
C ILE A 40 2.89 2.57 7.16
N THR A 41 3.07 1.41 6.52
CA THR A 41 3.53 1.35 5.12
C THR A 41 2.53 2.04 4.19
N TYR A 42 1.23 1.79 4.35
CA TYR A 42 0.21 2.47 3.57
C TYR A 42 0.11 3.96 3.89
N ALA A 43 0.27 4.37 5.14
CA ALA A 43 0.30 5.79 5.52
C ALA A 43 1.49 6.53 4.90
N VAL A 44 2.68 5.92 4.91
CA VAL A 44 3.87 6.47 4.24
C VAL A 44 3.67 6.51 2.73
N SER A 45 3.06 5.48 2.15
CA SER A 45 2.77 5.42 0.71
C SER A 45 1.75 6.49 0.30
N ALA A 46 0.75 6.73 1.13
CA ALA A 46 -0.20 7.82 0.96
C ALA A 46 0.52 9.18 1.08
N ALA A 47 1.34 9.38 2.09
CA ALA A 47 2.12 10.62 2.25
C ALA A 47 3.04 10.86 1.03
N PHE A 48 3.65 9.81 0.49
CA PHE A 48 4.46 9.88 -0.72
C PHE A 48 3.63 10.25 -1.96
N GLY A 49 2.49 9.61 -2.18
CA GLY A 49 1.57 9.98 -3.26
C GLY A 49 1.08 11.42 -3.14
N TRP A 50 0.70 11.83 -1.93
CA TRP A 50 0.31 13.21 -1.61
C TRP A 50 1.43 14.20 -1.92
N TYR A 51 2.65 13.93 -1.45
CA TYR A 51 3.82 14.78 -1.75
C TYR A 51 4.07 14.86 -3.26
N GLY A 52 3.96 13.74 -3.99
CA GLY A 52 4.12 13.69 -5.43
C GLY A 52 3.11 14.54 -6.21
N ILE A 53 1.89 14.75 -5.68
CA ILE A 53 0.90 15.65 -6.30
C ILE A 53 1.41 17.10 -6.32
N TRP A 54 2.07 17.55 -5.25
CA TRP A 54 2.48 18.95 -5.08
C TRP A 54 3.88 19.24 -5.64
N TYR A 55 4.79 18.27 -5.53
CA TYR A 55 6.20 18.45 -5.86
C TYR A 55 6.65 17.64 -7.07
N GLY A 56 5.77 16.80 -7.63
CA GLY A 56 6.10 15.87 -8.70
C GLY A 56 6.90 14.66 -8.21
N VAL A 57 7.05 13.69 -9.12
CA VAL A 57 7.89 12.51 -8.92
C VAL A 57 8.88 12.48 -10.08
N PRO A 58 10.14 12.95 -9.89
CA PRO A 58 11.09 13.17 -10.99
C PRO A 58 11.27 11.93 -11.88
N ALA A 59 11.36 10.73 -11.30
CA ALA A 59 11.56 9.52 -12.09
C ALA A 59 10.39 9.21 -13.04
N ILE A 60 9.14 9.52 -12.65
CA ILE A 60 7.98 9.32 -13.53
C ILE A 60 7.88 10.47 -14.55
N PHE A 61 8.13 11.70 -14.08
CA PHE A 61 8.10 12.90 -14.91
C PHE A 61 9.10 12.80 -16.07
N ASP A 62 10.35 12.44 -15.75
CA ASP A 62 11.46 12.37 -16.71
C ASP A 62 11.34 11.17 -17.65
N ALA A 63 10.78 10.05 -17.19
CA ALA A 63 10.70 8.83 -17.98
C ALA A 63 9.46 8.76 -18.90
N ILE A 64 8.36 9.43 -18.55
CA ILE A 64 7.08 9.29 -19.25
C ILE A 64 6.55 10.66 -19.71
N ALA A 65 5.95 11.42 -18.78
CA ALA A 65 5.39 12.73 -19.04
C ALA A 65 4.98 13.43 -17.72
N PRO A 66 4.93 14.78 -17.70
CA PRO A 66 4.46 15.55 -16.54
C PRO A 66 3.05 15.18 -16.07
N ASP A 67 2.10 15.13 -17.00
CA ASP A 67 0.70 14.85 -16.69
C ASP A 67 0.52 13.43 -16.15
N TYR A 68 1.30 12.48 -16.67
CA TYR A 68 1.30 11.11 -16.19
C TYR A 68 1.84 11.02 -14.76
N ALA A 69 2.88 11.79 -14.42
CA ALA A 69 3.42 11.84 -13.06
C ALA A 69 2.39 12.34 -12.04
N ALA A 70 1.64 13.39 -12.37
CA ALA A 70 0.59 13.91 -11.51
C ALA A 70 -0.54 12.89 -11.29
N ILE A 71 -1.02 12.24 -12.35
CA ILE A 71 -2.05 11.20 -12.26
C ILE A 71 -1.54 10.00 -11.46
N TRP A 72 -0.31 9.56 -11.72
CA TRP A 72 0.30 8.44 -11.01
C TRP A 72 0.39 8.71 -9.50
N SER A 73 0.79 9.92 -9.10
CA SER A 73 0.82 10.32 -7.68
C SER A 73 -0.56 10.33 -7.02
N GLN A 74 -1.59 10.81 -7.72
CA GLN A 74 -2.98 10.74 -7.24
C GLN A 74 -3.45 9.30 -7.06
N LEU A 75 -3.12 8.42 -8.00
CA LEU A 75 -3.43 7.00 -7.93
C LEU A 75 -2.73 6.33 -6.75
N VAL A 76 -1.44 6.60 -6.51
CA VAL A 76 -0.72 6.08 -5.35
C VAL A 76 -1.36 6.55 -4.05
N PHE A 77 -1.71 7.85 -3.95
CA PHE A 77 -2.37 8.39 -2.76
C PHE A 77 -3.71 7.71 -2.50
N ALA A 78 -4.61 7.72 -3.48
CA ALA A 78 -5.95 7.15 -3.35
C ALA A 78 -5.92 5.65 -3.06
N THR A 79 -5.05 4.90 -3.74
CA THR A 79 -4.89 3.45 -3.56
C THR A 79 -4.32 3.13 -2.18
N SER A 80 -3.34 3.89 -1.71
CA SER A 80 -2.76 3.72 -0.38
C SER A 80 -3.78 4.00 0.73
N LEU A 81 -4.65 5.00 0.54
CA LEU A 81 -5.77 5.23 1.46
C LEU A 81 -6.79 4.08 1.44
N ALA A 82 -7.09 3.53 0.26
CA ALA A 82 -7.95 2.36 0.14
C ALA A 82 -7.36 1.14 0.88
N CYS A 83 -6.07 0.86 0.71
CA CYS A 83 -5.36 -0.18 1.48
C CYS A 83 -5.40 0.10 2.99
N LEU A 84 -5.16 1.35 3.40
CA LEU A 84 -5.19 1.75 4.81
C LEU A 84 -6.57 1.54 5.43
N VAL A 85 -7.65 1.84 4.73
CA VAL A 85 -9.01 1.58 5.23
C VAL A 85 -9.30 0.07 5.23
N ALA A 86 -8.96 -0.63 4.15
CA ALA A 86 -9.30 -2.04 3.99
C ALA A 86 -8.59 -2.95 5.02
N VAL A 87 -7.31 -2.69 5.32
CA VAL A 87 -6.55 -3.45 6.33
C VAL A 87 -7.14 -3.32 7.73
N HIS A 88 -7.83 -2.20 8.03
CA HIS A 88 -8.52 -2.05 9.30
C HIS A 88 -9.81 -2.85 9.38
N PHE A 89 -10.45 -3.20 8.26
CA PHE A 89 -11.73 -3.93 8.21
C PHE A 89 -11.65 -5.17 7.29
N PRO A 90 -10.74 -6.13 7.59
CA PRO A 90 -10.39 -7.20 6.65
C PRO A 90 -11.60 -8.06 6.24
N GLN A 91 -12.46 -8.44 7.19
CA GLN A 91 -13.63 -9.29 6.91
C GLN A 91 -14.62 -8.68 5.91
N LYS A 92 -14.79 -7.36 5.91
CA LYS A 92 -15.77 -6.66 5.06
C LYS A 92 -15.18 -6.12 3.77
N LEU A 93 -13.89 -5.76 3.81
CA LEU A 93 -13.21 -5.06 2.73
C LEU A 93 -12.11 -5.90 2.08
N TRP A 94 -12.06 -7.22 2.30
CA TRP A 94 -11.02 -8.08 1.76
C TRP A 94 -10.82 -7.95 0.25
N ARG A 95 -11.91 -7.78 -0.54
CA ARG A 95 -11.82 -7.56 -1.99
C ARG A 95 -11.10 -6.26 -2.30
N VAL A 96 -11.45 -5.19 -1.58
CA VAL A 96 -10.80 -3.90 -1.72
C VAL A 96 -9.33 -4.02 -1.32
N ASP A 97 -9.01 -4.71 -0.22
CA ASP A 97 -7.64 -4.95 0.24
C ASP A 97 -6.81 -5.67 -0.85
N VAL A 98 -7.35 -6.73 -1.45
CA VAL A 98 -6.69 -7.48 -2.54
C VAL A 98 -6.45 -6.60 -3.77
N TYR A 99 -7.51 -5.98 -4.31
CA TYR A 99 -7.40 -5.22 -5.55
C TYR A 99 -6.55 -3.95 -5.37
N ALA A 100 -6.69 -3.26 -4.23
CA ALA A 100 -5.89 -2.09 -3.94
C ALA A 100 -4.41 -2.45 -3.77
N ASN A 101 -4.07 -3.55 -3.08
CA ASN A 101 -2.68 -3.99 -2.99
C ASN A 101 -2.11 -4.43 -4.34
N ALA A 102 -2.87 -5.19 -5.15
CA ALA A 102 -2.43 -5.58 -6.48
C ALA A 102 -2.19 -4.36 -7.39
N PHE A 103 -3.06 -3.35 -7.31
CA PHE A 103 -2.89 -2.11 -8.04
C PHE A 103 -1.71 -1.28 -7.51
N LEU A 104 -1.49 -1.25 -6.19
CA LEU A 104 -0.34 -0.57 -5.57
C LEU A 104 0.99 -1.23 -5.97
N VAL A 105 1.03 -2.57 -6.03
CA VAL A 105 2.16 -3.34 -6.59
C VAL A 105 2.45 -2.90 -8.02
N MET A 106 1.41 -2.79 -8.86
CA MET A 106 1.57 -2.33 -10.24
C MET A 106 2.16 -0.92 -10.29
N LEU A 107 1.62 0.03 -9.51
CA LEU A 107 2.11 1.42 -9.46
C LEU A 107 3.57 1.50 -9.04
N PHE A 108 3.96 0.82 -7.95
CA PHE A 108 5.35 0.79 -7.49
C PHE A 108 6.29 0.03 -8.44
N SER A 109 5.78 -0.96 -9.16
CA SER A 109 6.54 -1.61 -10.23
C SER A 109 6.82 -0.64 -11.37
N THR A 110 5.83 0.16 -11.80
CA THR A 110 6.03 1.22 -12.79
C THR A 110 7.11 2.20 -12.33
N TYR A 111 7.06 2.67 -11.08
CA TYR A 111 8.09 3.57 -10.53
C TYR A 111 9.48 2.94 -10.53
N THR A 112 9.59 1.68 -10.12
CA THR A 112 10.86 0.94 -10.13
C THR A 112 11.41 0.79 -11.55
N VAL A 113 10.55 0.49 -12.53
CA VAL A 113 10.95 0.40 -13.95
C VAL A 113 11.43 1.76 -14.48
N CYS A 114 10.75 2.86 -14.16
CA CYS A 114 11.19 4.20 -14.55
C CYS A 114 12.57 4.53 -13.96
N LEU A 115 12.80 4.22 -12.68
CA LEU A 115 14.10 4.41 -12.04
C LEU A 115 15.21 3.59 -12.70
N ILE A 116 14.95 2.31 -13.01
CA ILE A 116 15.90 1.43 -13.72
C ILE A 116 16.17 1.98 -15.13
N TYR A 117 15.12 2.37 -15.85
CA TYR A 117 15.25 2.93 -17.20
C TYR A 117 16.18 4.15 -17.18
N LEU A 118 15.91 5.11 -16.29
CA LEU A 118 16.70 6.32 -16.18
C LEU A 118 18.14 6.04 -15.72
N ALA A 119 18.33 5.14 -14.76
CA ALA A 119 19.66 4.83 -14.22
C ALA A 119 20.59 4.13 -15.23
N PHE A 120 20.05 3.27 -16.10
CA PHE A 120 20.87 2.40 -16.96
C PHE A 120 20.75 2.69 -18.45
N PHE A 121 19.68 3.35 -18.89
CA PHE A 121 19.37 3.49 -20.32
C PHE A 121 19.23 4.96 -20.77
N ALA A 122 19.15 5.93 -19.86
CA ALA A 122 19.16 7.35 -20.22
C ALA A 122 20.62 7.85 -20.36
N PRO A 123 21.08 8.23 -21.56
CA PRO A 123 22.45 8.67 -21.76
C PRO A 123 22.73 9.98 -21.03
N GLY A 124 23.82 10.03 -20.25
CA GLY A 124 24.30 11.27 -19.63
C GLY A 124 23.52 11.75 -18.41
N ASP A 125 22.70 10.89 -17.79
CA ASP A 125 22.00 11.22 -16.54
C ASP A 125 23.00 11.40 -15.38
N PRO A 126 23.16 12.62 -14.84
CA PRO A 126 24.08 12.87 -13.73
C PRO A 126 23.64 12.20 -12.42
N HIS A 127 22.39 11.76 -12.32
CA HIS A 127 21.80 11.14 -11.13
C HIS A 127 21.64 9.61 -11.25
N ALA A 128 22.27 8.98 -12.23
CA ALA A 128 22.14 7.54 -12.47
C ALA A 128 22.41 6.68 -11.22
N GLY A 129 23.44 7.01 -10.44
CA GLY A 129 23.77 6.30 -9.20
C GLY A 129 22.67 6.41 -8.12
N ASP A 130 22.12 7.61 -7.92
CA ASP A 130 21.05 7.86 -6.97
C ASP A 130 19.76 7.12 -7.40
N ARG A 131 19.45 7.14 -8.70
CA ARG A 131 18.28 6.46 -9.27
C ARG A 131 18.39 4.94 -9.15
N ALA A 132 19.58 4.38 -9.34
CA ALA A 132 19.83 2.95 -9.12
C ALA A 132 19.64 2.56 -7.64
N ALA A 133 20.16 3.37 -6.71
CA ALA A 133 19.96 3.13 -5.27
C ALA A 133 18.47 3.21 -4.89
N LEU A 134 17.75 4.19 -5.42
CA LEU A 134 16.30 4.32 -5.23
C LEU A 134 15.52 3.17 -5.84
N ALA A 135 15.94 2.62 -6.98
CA ALA A 135 15.29 1.45 -7.59
C ALA A 135 15.39 0.22 -6.68
N ILE A 136 16.54 -0.02 -6.05
CA ILE A 136 16.71 -1.10 -5.08
C ILE A 136 15.82 -0.85 -3.84
N GLY A 137 15.75 0.41 -3.40
CA GLY A 137 14.86 0.82 -2.30
C GLY A 137 13.38 0.61 -2.61
N SER A 138 12.93 0.94 -3.83
CA SER A 138 11.53 0.85 -4.24
C SER A 138 11.03 -0.58 -4.37
N ILE A 139 11.91 -1.56 -4.64
CA ILE A 139 11.56 -3.00 -4.60
C ILE A 139 10.95 -3.36 -3.23
N ARG A 140 11.45 -2.80 -2.14
CA ARG A 140 10.92 -3.07 -0.79
C ARG A 140 9.47 -2.60 -0.64
N LEU A 141 9.08 -1.54 -1.34
CA LEU A 141 7.70 -1.03 -1.35
C LEU A 141 6.74 -1.97 -2.09
N ILE A 142 7.25 -2.84 -2.96
CA ILE A 142 6.46 -3.84 -3.69
C ILE A 142 6.25 -5.10 -2.85
N LEU A 143 7.28 -5.54 -2.12
CA LEU A 143 7.27 -6.84 -1.44
C LEU A 143 6.13 -6.99 -0.43
N LEU A 144 5.87 -5.97 0.38
CA LEU A 144 4.87 -6.06 1.45
C LEU A 144 3.42 -6.09 0.89
N PRO A 145 3.02 -5.17 -0.02
CA PRO A 145 1.74 -5.28 -0.72
C PRO A 145 1.58 -6.58 -1.51
N PHE A 146 2.65 -7.04 -2.18
CA PHE A 146 2.63 -8.29 -2.94
C PHE A 146 2.38 -9.49 -2.03
N TRP A 147 3.12 -9.61 -0.93
CA TRP A 147 2.88 -10.66 0.08
C TRP A 147 1.44 -10.60 0.62
N ARG A 148 0.94 -9.40 0.91
CA ARG A 148 -0.41 -9.21 1.45
C ARG A 148 -1.51 -9.72 0.50
N VAL A 149 -1.34 -9.62 -0.82
CA VAL A 149 -2.30 -10.19 -1.79
C VAL A 149 -2.48 -11.70 -1.59
N PHE A 150 -1.40 -12.44 -1.39
CA PHE A 150 -1.47 -13.90 -1.16
C PHE A 150 -1.97 -14.23 0.25
N ASP A 151 -1.56 -13.44 1.24
CA ASP A 151 -2.00 -13.59 2.62
C ASP A 151 -3.52 -13.44 2.74
N ILE A 152 -4.13 -12.45 2.09
CA ILE A 152 -5.60 -12.29 2.09
C ILE A 152 -6.30 -13.44 1.38
N ALA A 153 -5.72 -13.96 0.28
CA ALA A 153 -6.29 -15.11 -0.41
C ALA A 153 -6.34 -16.35 0.51
N ARG A 154 -5.28 -16.57 1.30
CA ARG A 154 -5.23 -17.60 2.35
C ARG A 154 -6.22 -17.30 3.48
N ASP A 155 -6.24 -16.08 4.02
CA ASP A 155 -7.12 -15.68 5.12
C ASP A 155 -8.60 -15.89 4.76
N ARG A 156 -8.97 -15.61 3.50
CA ARG A 156 -10.33 -15.84 3.00
C ARG A 156 -10.71 -17.32 3.09
N GLU A 157 -9.81 -18.23 2.72
CA GLU A 157 -10.05 -19.68 2.78
C GLU A 157 -10.14 -20.17 4.23
N VAL A 158 -9.24 -19.70 5.10
CA VAL A 158 -9.19 -20.09 6.52
C VAL A 158 -10.38 -19.56 7.31
N HIS A 159 -10.79 -18.31 7.07
CA HIS A 159 -11.82 -17.63 7.84
C HIS A 159 -13.20 -17.61 7.17
N GLY A 160 -13.33 -18.14 5.94
CA GLY A 160 -14.60 -18.23 5.24
C GLY A 160 -15.23 -16.88 4.89
N TRP A 161 -14.42 -15.86 4.59
CA TRP A 161 -14.93 -14.52 4.24
C TRP A 161 -15.70 -14.58 2.91
N GLN A 162 -16.94 -14.05 2.91
CA GLN A 162 -17.83 -14.01 1.74
C GLN A 162 -17.63 -12.74 0.89
#